data_AF-A0A2M6Z6I0-F1
#
_entry.id   AF-A0A2M6Z6I0-F1
#
_cell.length_a   1.000
_cell.length_b   1.000
_cell.length_c   1.000
_cell.angle_alpha   90.00
_cell.angle_beta   90.00
_cell.angle_gamma   90.00
#
_symmetry.space_group_name_H-M   'P 1'
#
loop_
_entity.id
_entity.type
_entity.pdbx_description
1 polymer ?
#
loop_
_entity_poly.entity_id
_entity_poly.type
_entity_poly.pdbx_seq_one_letter_code
_entity_poly.pdbx_strand_id
1 'polypeptide(L)'
;MVIKGARAHNLRNINVSIPHNTFTVITGVSGSGKSSIAFDTLYAEGQRRYVESLSTYARQFLGQMDKADVDSIEGLSPAIAIEQRTTQRNPRSTVGTVTEIHDHMRLLWARVGIPHCP
;
A
#
# COMPACT_ATOMS: atom_id res chain seq x y z
N MET A 1 -3.10 -7.73 16.36
CA MET A 1 -4.06 -6.79 15.72
C MET A 1 -5.44 -7.38 15.85
N VAL A 2 -6.42 -6.58 16.22
CA VAL A 2 -7.82 -7.03 16.35
C VAL A 2 -8.71 -6.14 15.51
N ILE A 3 -9.52 -6.75 14.64
CA ILE A 3 -10.52 -6.12 13.80
C ILE A 3 -11.88 -6.50 14.37
N LYS A 4 -12.75 -5.52 14.65
CA LYS A 4 -14.12 -5.77 15.11
C LYS A 4 -15.15 -5.17 14.16
N GLY A 5 -16.14 -5.99 13.81
CA GLY A 5 -17.29 -5.58 13.01
C GLY A 5 -16.96 -5.13 11.60
N ALA A 6 -16.07 -5.83 10.89
CA ALA A 6 -15.76 -5.47 9.50
C ALA A 6 -16.96 -5.79 8.57
N ARG A 7 -17.35 -4.78 7.78
CA ARG A 7 -18.54 -4.79 6.91
C ARG A 7 -18.26 -4.30 5.48
N ALA A 8 -17.00 -4.07 5.14
CA ALA A 8 -16.62 -3.69 3.77
C ALA A 8 -17.17 -4.71 2.74
N HIS A 9 -17.84 -4.21 1.71
CA HIS A 9 -18.47 -5.00 0.65
C HIS A 9 -19.43 -6.08 1.17
N ASN A 10 -19.07 -7.35 1.02
CA ASN A 10 -19.89 -8.50 1.39
C ASN A 10 -19.52 -9.09 2.76
N LEU A 11 -18.65 -8.44 3.52
CA LEU A 11 -18.30 -8.87 4.88
C LEU A 11 -19.52 -8.72 5.80
N ARG A 12 -19.78 -9.76 6.60
CA ARG A 12 -20.98 -9.85 7.44
C ARG A 12 -20.66 -9.56 8.90
N ASN A 13 -20.21 -8.34 9.19
CA ASN A 13 -19.89 -7.88 10.54
C ASN A 13 -18.90 -8.81 11.28
N ILE A 14 -17.80 -9.14 10.63
CA ILE A 14 -16.86 -10.17 11.11
C ILE A 14 -15.86 -9.59 12.10
N ASN A 15 -15.44 -10.42 13.06
CA ASN A 15 -14.36 -10.13 14.01
C ASN A 15 -13.17 -11.02 13.70
N VAL A 16 -11.98 -10.45 13.58
CA VAL A 16 -10.76 -11.18 13.20
C VAL A 16 -9.60 -10.73 14.08
N SER A 17 -8.85 -11.70 14.60
CA SER A 17 -7.58 -11.45 15.29
C SER A 17 -6.44 -11.92 14.40
N ILE A 18 -5.49 -11.04 14.11
CA ILE A 18 -4.28 -11.34 13.33
C ILE A 18 -3.07 -11.11 14.22
N PRO A 19 -2.20 -12.12 14.43
CA PRO A 19 -0.98 -11.96 15.21
C PRO A 19 -0.02 -10.96 14.54
N HIS A 20 0.72 -10.20 15.35
CA HIS A 20 1.75 -9.30 14.85
C HIS A 20 3.03 -10.06 14.51
N ASN A 21 3.82 -9.50 13.59
CA ASN A 21 5.15 -10.01 13.23
C ASN A 21 5.14 -11.46 12.71
N THR A 22 4.04 -11.84 12.05
CA THR A 22 3.88 -13.15 11.43
C THR A 22 3.59 -13.03 9.95
N PHE A 23 3.98 -14.04 9.18
CA PHE A 23 3.51 -14.21 7.81
C PHE A 23 2.11 -14.81 7.82
N THR A 24 1.09 -13.95 7.76
CA THR A 24 -0.33 -14.37 7.77
C THR A 24 -0.86 -14.48 6.36
N VAL A 25 -1.48 -15.61 6.04
CA VAL A 25 -2.12 -15.86 4.74
C VAL A 25 -3.63 -15.90 4.92
N ILE A 26 -4.37 -15.13 4.12
CA ILE A 26 -5.84 -15.14 4.08
C ILE A 26 -6.27 -15.99 2.89
N THR A 27 -6.98 -17.09 3.14
CA THR A 27 -7.40 -18.06 2.12
C THR A 27 -8.92 -18.18 2.05
N GLY A 28 -9.42 -18.82 0.99
CA GLY A 28 -10.86 -19.02 0.76
C GLY A 28 -11.28 -18.89 -0.71
N VAL A 29 -12.48 -19.37 -1.02
CA VAL A 29 -13.06 -19.37 -2.38
C VAL A 29 -13.15 -17.97 -2.99
N SER A 30 -13.19 -17.87 -4.32
CA SER A 30 -13.39 -16.57 -4.99
C SER A 30 -14.66 -15.88 -4.46
N GLY A 31 -14.60 -14.56 -4.27
CA GLY A 31 -15.72 -13.78 -3.71
C GLY A 31 -15.95 -13.93 -2.20
N SER A 32 -15.16 -14.70 -1.46
CA SER A 32 -15.36 -14.89 -0.01
C SER A 32 -15.07 -13.67 0.88
N GLY A 33 -14.67 -12.52 0.31
CA GLY A 33 -14.34 -11.30 1.06
C GLY A 33 -12.87 -11.15 1.48
N LYS A 34 -11.95 -11.96 0.92
CA LYS A 34 -10.49 -11.88 1.22
C LYS A 34 -9.91 -10.50 0.88
N SER A 35 -10.21 -10.01 -0.33
CA SER A 35 -9.75 -8.69 -0.77
C SER A 35 -10.44 -7.60 0.06
N SER A 36 -11.72 -7.78 0.40
CA SER A 36 -12.47 -6.84 1.24
C SER A 36 -11.82 -6.65 2.62
N ILE A 37 -11.34 -7.71 3.25
CA ILE A 37 -10.65 -7.58 4.55
C ILE A 37 -9.22 -7.06 4.38
N ALA A 38 -8.49 -7.49 3.35
CA ALA A 38 -7.08 -7.13 3.18
C ALA A 38 -6.89 -5.69 2.64
N PHE A 39 -7.58 -5.35 1.56
CA PHE A 39 -7.41 -4.09 0.85
C PHE A 39 -8.43 -3.05 1.33
N ASP A 40 -9.73 -3.38 1.27
CA ASP A 40 -10.80 -2.42 1.52
C ASP A 40 -11.02 -2.11 3.02
N THR A 41 -10.45 -2.93 3.91
CA THR A 41 -10.49 -2.72 5.36
C THR A 41 -9.11 -2.40 5.92
N LEU A 42 -8.17 -3.35 5.89
CA LEU A 42 -6.87 -3.20 6.56
C LEU A 42 -5.97 -2.16 5.90
N TYR A 43 -5.77 -2.26 4.58
CA TYR A 43 -4.95 -1.30 3.86
C TYR A 43 -5.56 0.11 3.85
N ALA A 44 -6.87 0.21 3.57
CA ALA A 44 -7.58 1.48 3.61
C ALA A 44 -7.45 2.20 4.96
N GLU A 45 -7.70 1.50 6.08
CA GLU A 45 -7.52 2.09 7.42
C GLU A 45 -6.06 2.38 7.75
N GLY A 46 -5.13 1.52 7.33
CA GLY A 46 -3.71 1.70 7.61
C GLY A 46 -3.16 2.92 6.90
N GLN A 47 -3.55 3.13 5.65
CA GLN A 47 -3.19 4.31 4.87
C GLN A 47 -3.87 5.57 5.41
N ARG A 48 -5.18 5.52 5.73
CA ARG A 48 -5.92 6.65 6.32
C ARG A 48 -5.27 7.12 7.63
N ARG A 49 -5.00 6.21 8.57
CA ARG A 49 -4.37 6.55 9.85
C ARG A 49 -2.95 7.09 9.68
N TYR A 50 -2.20 6.58 8.71
CA TYR A 50 -0.88 7.11 8.39
C TYR A 50 -0.95 8.55 7.87
N VAL A 51 -1.87 8.84 6.95
CA VAL A 51 -2.09 10.22 6.45
C VAL A 51 -2.56 11.15 7.57
N GLU A 52 -3.40 10.65 8.48
CA GLU A 52 -3.84 11.39 9.68
C GLU A 52 -2.70 11.68 10.65
N SER A 53 -1.56 11.01 10.56
CA SER A 53 -0.37 11.35 11.37
C SER A 53 0.49 12.47 10.74
N LEU A 54 0.25 12.81 9.47
CA LEU A 54 0.99 13.86 8.76
C LEU A 54 0.50 15.26 9.14
N SER A 55 1.30 16.28 8.77
CA SER A 55 1.00 17.69 9.03
C SER A 55 -0.35 18.10 8.42
N THR A 56 -1.02 19.08 9.03
CA THR A 56 -2.28 19.64 8.54
C THR A 56 -2.16 20.13 7.10
N TYR A 57 -1.00 20.67 6.72
CA TYR A 57 -0.68 21.06 5.35
C TYR A 57 -0.65 19.86 4.38
N ALA A 58 0.03 18.76 4.74
CA ALA A 58 0.10 17.57 3.90
C ALA A 58 -1.29 16.94 3.67
N ARG A 59 -2.18 17.00 4.66
CA ARG A 59 -3.57 16.51 4.55
C ARG A 59 -4.43 17.31 3.58
N GLN A 60 -4.05 18.53 3.20
CA GLN A 60 -4.79 19.28 2.16
C GLN A 60 -4.58 18.67 0.77
N PHE A 61 -3.42 18.05 0.52
CA PHE A 61 -3.06 17.46 -0.77
C PHE A 61 -3.36 15.96 -0.84
N LEU A 62 -3.29 15.29 0.30
CA LEU A 62 -3.66 13.90 0.43
C LEU A 62 -5.16 13.87 0.73
N GLY A 63 -5.96 13.73 -0.34
CA GLY A 63 -7.42 13.78 -0.27
C GLY A 63 -7.99 12.91 0.86
N GLN A 64 -9.18 13.30 1.36
CA GLN A 64 -9.86 12.54 2.40
C GLN A 64 -10.05 11.10 1.92
N MET A 65 -9.39 10.17 2.63
CA MET A 65 -9.59 8.75 2.40
C MET A 65 -10.85 8.32 3.14
N ASP A 66 -11.73 7.61 2.45
CA ASP A 66 -12.92 7.05 3.07
C ASP A 66 -12.53 6.10 4.21
N LYS A 67 -13.19 6.28 5.36
CA LYS A 67 -13.03 5.40 6.50
C LYS A 67 -13.62 4.04 6.15
N ALA A 68 -12.90 2.95 6.43
CA ALA A 68 -13.45 1.62 6.19
C ALA A 68 -14.67 1.36 7.10
N ASP A 69 -15.66 0.62 6.61
CA ASP A 69 -16.81 0.22 7.41
C ASP A 69 -16.42 -0.90 8.38
N VAL A 70 -15.98 -0.49 9.57
CA VAL A 70 -15.52 -1.32 10.67
C VAL A 70 -15.80 -0.62 12.00
N ASP A 71 -16.13 -1.37 13.05
CA ASP A 71 -16.37 -0.77 14.37
C ASP A 71 -15.07 -0.27 14.99
N SER A 72 -14.04 -1.11 14.99
CA SER A 72 -12.71 -0.74 15.48
C SER A 72 -11.61 -1.63 14.91
N ILE A 73 -10.41 -1.07 14.79
CA ILE A 73 -9.19 -1.82 14.53
C ILE A 73 -8.12 -1.37 15.52
N GLU A 74 -7.59 -2.31 16.30
CA GLU A 74 -6.57 -2.11 17.30
C GLU A 74 -5.23 -2.72 16.86
N GLY A 75 -4.14 -1.99 17.10
CA GLY A 75 -2.78 -2.43 16.75
C GLY A 75 -2.42 -2.29 15.25
N LEU A 76 -3.22 -1.59 14.44
CA LEU A 76 -2.91 -1.41 13.02
C LEU A 76 -1.65 -0.55 12.82
N SER A 77 -0.67 -1.11 12.13
CA SER A 77 0.53 -0.37 11.68
C SER A 77 0.26 0.32 10.35
N PRO A 78 1.07 1.33 9.95
CA PRO A 78 1.03 1.86 8.59
C PRO A 78 1.09 0.72 7.56
N ALA A 79 0.19 0.75 6.59
CA ALA A 79 0.01 -0.35 5.64
C ALA A 79 0.53 0.02 4.25
N ILE A 80 1.15 -0.95 3.59
CA ILE A 80 1.58 -0.86 2.19
C ILE A 80 0.91 -2.01 1.44
N ALA A 81 0.15 -1.70 0.39
CA ALA A 81 -0.41 -2.70 -0.51
C ALA A 81 0.55 -2.92 -1.68
N ILE A 82 0.85 -4.19 -1.95
CA ILE A 82 1.57 -4.62 -3.15
C ILE A 82 0.58 -5.42 -3.98
N GLU A 83 0.03 -4.79 -5.00
CA GLU A 83 -0.97 -5.35 -5.90
C GLU A 83 -0.36 -5.62 -7.27
N GLN A 84 -0.88 -6.62 -7.97
CA GLN A 84 -0.64 -6.76 -9.40
C GLN A 84 -1.49 -5.72 -10.16
N ARG A 85 -1.08 -4.45 -10.12
CA ARG A 85 -1.64 -3.44 -11.02
C ARG A 85 -1.01 -3.59 -12.40
N THR A 86 -1.82 -3.52 -13.44
CA THR A 86 -1.33 -3.42 -14.81
C THR A 86 -0.47 -2.16 -14.92
N THR A 87 0.83 -2.34 -15.10
CA THR A 87 1.75 -1.22 -15.31
C THR A 87 1.30 -0.45 -16.54
N GLN A 88 0.98 0.84 -16.38
CA GLN A 88 0.73 1.72 -17.52
C GLN A 88 1.95 1.68 -18.44
N ARG A 89 1.73 1.32 -19.71
CA ARG A 89 2.79 1.27 -20.71
C ARG A 89 3.21 2.69 -21.05
N ASN A 90 4.32 3.13 -20.45
CA ASN A 90 5.06 4.30 -20.91
C ASN A 90 6.29 3.80 -21.68
N PRO A 91 6.46 4.15 -22.97
CA PRO A 91 7.59 3.67 -23.78
C PRO A 91 8.97 4.11 -23.24
N ARG A 92 9.03 5.09 -22.35
CA ARG A 92 10.26 5.52 -21.68
C ARG A 92 10.49 4.87 -20.31
N SER A 93 9.55 4.06 -19.83
CA SER A 93 9.67 3.35 -18.57
C SER A 93 10.35 2.00 -18.78
N THR A 94 11.39 1.73 -18.00
CA THR A 94 12.14 0.48 -18.00
C THR A 94 12.26 -0.03 -16.57
N VAL A 95 12.72 -1.28 -16.38
CA VAL A 95 13.02 -1.81 -15.04
C VAL A 95 13.97 -0.90 -14.28
N GLY A 96 14.98 -0.33 -14.97
CA GLY A 96 15.96 0.57 -14.36
C GLY A 96 15.36 1.88 -13.85
N THR A 97 14.33 2.43 -14.52
CA THR A 97 13.67 3.66 -14.07
C THR A 97 12.65 3.40 -12.96
N VAL A 98 11.95 2.27 -13.00
CA VAL A 98 10.96 1.90 -11.96
C VAL A 98 11.63 1.56 -10.62
N THR A 99 12.83 0.98 -10.67
CA THR A 99 13.63 0.62 -9.48
C THR A 99 14.59 1.72 -9.06
N GLU A 100 14.59 2.87 -9.74
CA GLU A 100 15.52 4.00 -9.54
C GLU A 100 17.02 3.67 -9.74
N ILE A 101 17.36 2.42 -10.09
CA ILE A 101 18.74 2.00 -10.39
C ILE A 101 19.34 2.88 -11.50
N HIS A 102 18.56 3.22 -12.53
CA HIS A 102 19.05 4.08 -13.60
C HIS A 102 19.50 5.47 -13.10
N ASP A 103 18.82 6.03 -12.09
CA ASP A 103 19.19 7.33 -11.53
C ASP A 103 20.48 7.25 -10.72
N HIS A 104 20.65 6.18 -9.95
CA HIS A 104 21.94 5.88 -9.31
C HIS A 104 23.06 5.72 -10.33
N MET A 105 22.81 5.04 -11.43
CA MET A 105 23.77 4.88 -12.52
C MET A 105 24.11 6.21 -13.18
N ARG A 106 23.12 7.07 -13.46
CA ARG A 106 23.38 8.41 -14.01
C ARG A 106 24.29 9.23 -13.09
N LEU A 107 24.05 9.20 -11.78
CA LEU A 107 24.92 9.88 -10.81
C LEU A 107 26.32 9.27 -10.76
N LEU A 108 26.44 7.94 -10.85
CA LEU A 108 27.72 7.26 -10.91
C LEU A 108 28.52 7.70 -12.13
N TRP A 109 27.98 7.52 -13.35
CA TRP A 109 28.66 7.89 -14.59
C TRP A 109 28.96 9.38 -14.69
N ALA A 110 28.09 10.26 -14.18
CA ALA A 110 28.37 11.69 -14.15
C ALA A 110 29.57 12.05 -13.25
N ARG A 111 29.82 11.26 -12.19
CA ARG A 111 30.90 11.52 -11.22
C ARG A 111 32.22 10.85 -11.57
N VAL A 112 32.18 9.64 -12.14
CA VAL A 112 33.38 8.83 -12.39
C VAL A 112 33.63 8.51 -13.86
N GLY A 113 32.65 8.78 -14.73
CA GLY A 113 32.76 8.50 -16.16
C GLY A 113 33.77 9.45 -16.82
N ILE A 114 34.68 8.89 -17.60
CA ILE A 114 35.60 9.65 -18.45
C ILE A 114 34.89 9.85 -19.80
N PRO A 115 34.61 11.10 -20.22
CA PRO A 115 33.98 11.36 -21.51
C PRO A 115 34.96 11.11 -22.66
N HIS A 116 34.47 10.53 -23.75
CA HIS A 116 35.20 10.33 -24.98
C HIS A 116 34.49 11.07 -26.13
N CYS A 117 35.24 11.61 -27.09
CA CYS A 117 34.66 12.14 -28.33
C CYS A 117 33.94 10.99 -29.06
N PRO A 118 32.72 11.21 -29.58
CA PRO A 118 32.04 10.24 -30.43
C PRO A 118 32.86 9.87 -31.67
#